data_AF-A0A1V5PF92-F1
#
_entry.id   AF-A0A1V5PF92-F1
#
_cell.length_a   1.000
_cell.length_b   1.000
_cell.length_c   1.000
_cell.angle_alpha   90.00
_cell.angle_beta   90.00
_cell.angle_gamma   90.00
#
_symmetry.space_group_name_H-M   'P 1'
#
loop_
_entity.id
_entity.type
_entity.pdbx_description
1 polymer ?
#
loop_
_entity_poly.entity_id
_entity_poly.type
_entity_poly.pdbx_seq_one_letter_code
_entity_poly.pdbx_strand_id
1 'polypeptide(L)' 'MYLASLLVFMPIPFVLGSYYSLTAIIFYPLILIKRIKTEEAFLAKELEGYSEYMNKVKYRLLPYIW' A
#
# COMPACT_ATOMS: atom_id res chain seq x y z
N MET A 1 -0.90 -8.47 1.48
CA MET A 1 -0.93 -7.92 2.86
C MET A 1 -1.42 -6.47 2.88
N TYR A 2 -0.85 -5.58 2.08
CA TYR A 2 -1.18 -4.14 2.09
C TYR A 2 -2.63 -3.78 1.70
N LEU A 3 -3.24 -4.48 0.73
CA LEU A 3 -4.67 -4.28 0.42
C LEU A 3 -5.57 -4.65 1.61
N ALA A 4 -5.27 -5.76 2.29
CA ALA A 4 -6.03 -6.18 3.47
C ALA A 4 -5.90 -5.17 4.61
N SER A 5 -4.70 -4.61 4.84
CA SER A 5 -4.54 -3.56 5.85
C SER A 5 -5.36 -2.32 5.47
N LEU A 6 -5.33 -1.89 4.21
CA LEU A 6 -6.17 -0.77 3.75
C LEU A 6 -7.67 -1.01 4.01
N LEU A 7 -8.17 -2.21 3.71
CA LEU A 7 -9.57 -2.58 3.97
C LEU A 7 -9.93 -2.61 5.46
N VAL A 8 -9.01 -3.07 6.32
CA VAL A 8 -9.23 -3.12 7.78
C VAL A 8 -9.17 -1.73 8.42
N PHE A 9 -8.26 -0.86 7.97
CA PHE A 9 -8.10 0.48 8.54
C PHE A 9 -9.11 1.49 7.97
N MET A 10 -9.63 1.28 6.76
CA MET A 10 -10.62 2.16 6.14
C MET A 10 -11.90 2.41 6.95
N PRO A 11 -12.54 1.42 7.61
CA PRO A 11 -13.75 1.66 8.41
C PRO A 11 -13.49 2.32 9.76
N ILE A 12 -12.26 2.29 10.28
CA ILE A 12 -11.92 2.75 11.64
C ILE A 12 -12.32 4.23 11.90
N PRO A 13 -12.07 5.18 10.98
CA PRO A 13 -12.50 6.56 11.16
C PRO A 13 -14.01 6.72 11.32
N PHE A 14 -14.78 5.94 10.54
CA PHE A 14 -16.24 5.94 10.59
C PHE A 14 -16.76 5.36 11.90
N VAL A 15 -16.15 4.28 12.40
CA VAL A 15 -16.49 3.68 13.69
C VAL A 15 -16.17 4.62 14.86
N LEU A 16 -15.07 5.37 14.77
CA LEU A 16 -14.67 6.34 15.80
C LEU A 16 -15.50 7.64 15.78
N GLY A 17 -16.25 7.92 14.70
CA GLY A 17 -17.04 9.15 14.57
C GLY A 17 -16.21 10.44 14.62
N SER A 18 -14.91 10.38 14.29
CA SER A 18 -13.98 11.49 14.47
C SER A 18 -13.55 12.09 13.13
N TYR A 19 -13.66 13.42 13.02
CA TYR A 19 -13.15 14.14 11.84
C TYR A 19 -11.63 14.10 11.74
N TYR A 20 -10.91 13.97 12.87
CA TYR A 20 -9.45 13.88 12.88
C TYR A 20 -8.93 12.51 12.40
N SER A 21 -9.70 11.42 12.59
CA SER A 21 -9.32 10.13 12.03
C SER A 21 -9.55 10.05 10.52
N LEU A 22 -10.50 10.84 9.98
CA LEU A 22 -10.70 10.97 8.54
C LEU A 22 -9.50 11.62 7.84
N THR A 23 -8.87 12.63 8.44
CA THR A 23 -7.64 13.18 7.85
C THR A 23 -6.50 12.18 7.89
N ALA A 24 -6.35 11.42 8.99
CA ALA A 24 -5.33 10.37 9.10
C ALA A 24 -5.48 9.26 8.03
N ILE A 25 -6.71 8.81 7.73
CA ILE A 25 -6.93 7.74 6.74
C ILE A 25 -6.60 8.18 5.31
N ILE A 26 -6.67 9.49 5.00
CA ILE A 26 -6.31 10.02 3.68
C ILE A 26 -4.79 9.90 3.45
N PHE A 27 -3.98 10.11 4.50
CA PHE A 27 -2.52 9.96 4.39
C PHE A 27 -2.06 8.50 4.37
N TYR A 28 -2.87 7.57 4.89
CA TYR A 28 -2.50 6.16 5.02
C TYR A 28 -2.17 5.47 3.67
N PRO A 29 -2.98 5.59 2.59
CA PRO A 29 -2.62 5.09 1.27
C PRO A 29 -1.32 5.68 0.72
N LEU A 30 -1.06 6.97 0.94
CA LEU A 30 0.17 7.64 0.47
C LEU A 30 1.41 7.03 1.14
N ILE A 31 1.32 6.77 2.44
CA ILE A 31 2.38 6.11 3.21
C ILE A 31 2.60 4.68 2.71
N LEU A 32 1.51 3.93 2.45
CA LEU A 32 1.60 2.57 1.91
C LEU A 32 2.27 2.54 0.53
N ILE A 33 1.92 3.44 -0.38
CA ILE A 33 2.55 3.52 -1.71
C ILE A 33 4.06 3.77 -1.56
N LYS A 34 4.46 4.72 -0.70
CA LYS A 34 5.89 4.97 -0.44
C LYS A 34 6.58 3.73 0.12
N ARG A 35 5.95 3.03 1.08
CA ARG A 35 6.50 1.84 1.71
C ARG A 35 6.71 0.70 0.71
N ILE A 36 5.71 0.44 -0.13
CA ILE A 36 5.75 -0.60 -1.17
C ILE A 36 6.88 -0.32 -2.16
N LYS A 37 7.03 0.92 -2.63
CA LYS A 37 8.14 1.31 -3.52
C LYS A 37 9.51 1.14 -2.89
N THR A 38 9.67 1.48 -1.60
CA THR A 38 10.94 1.27 -0.89
C THR A 38 11.25 -0.22 -0.74
N GLU A 39 10.26 -1.03 -0.39
CA GLU A 39 10.42 -2.48 -0.26
C GLU A 39 10.79 -3.12 -1.60
N GLU A 40 10.15 -2.68 -2.69
CA GLU A 40 10.48 -3.14 -4.04
C GLU A 40 11.88 -2.76 -4.48
N ALA A 41 12.31 -1.53 -4.21
CA ALA A 41 13.65 -1.09 -4.55
C ALA A 41 14.70 -1.92 -3.78
N PHE A 42 14.39 -2.28 -2.53
CA PHE A 42 15.23 -3.17 -1.73
C PHE A 42 15.23 -4.60 -2.29
N LEU A 43 14.06 -5.17 -2.56
CA LEU A 43 13.92 -6.53 -3.09
C LEU A 43 14.51 -6.68 -4.49
N ALA A 44 14.37 -5.68 -5.37
CA ALA A 44 14.99 -5.68 -6.69
C ALA A 44 16.52 -5.63 -6.64
N LYS A 45 17.09 -5.10 -5.56
CA LYS A 45 18.54 -5.02 -5.35
C LYS A 45 19.11 -6.30 -4.71
N GLU A 46 18.42 -6.84 -3.72
CA GLU A 46 18.92 -7.94 -2.89
C GLU A 46 18.47 -9.33 -3.38
N LEU A 47 17.37 -9.41 -4.13
CA LEU A 47 16.81 -10.68 -4.59
C LEU A 47 16.91 -10.81 -6.11
N GLU A 48 17.85 -11.66 -6.54
CA GLU A 48 18.05 -12.00 -7.94
C GLU A 48 16.74 -12.56 -8.56
N GLY A 49 16.34 -12.01 -9.71
CA GLY A 49 15.09 -12.38 -10.40
C GLY A 49 13.82 -11.66 -9.91
N TYR A 50 13.87 -10.87 -8.82
CA TYR A 50 12.69 -10.10 -8.38
C TYR A 50 12.25 -9.05 -9.41
N SER A 51 13.20 -8.46 -10.14
CA SER A 51 12.91 -7.55 -11.25
C SER A 51 12.08 -8.20 -12.36
N GLU A 52 12.27 -9.49 -12.63
CA GLU A 52 11.45 -10.24 -13.60
C GLU A 52 10.05 -10.54 -13.06
N TYR A 53 9.94 -10.80 -11.75
CA TYR A 53 8.65 -10.94 -11.08
C TYR A 53 7.82 -9.66 -11.16
N MET A 54 8.46 -8.50 -10.97
CA MET A 54 7.79 -7.19 -11.10
C MET A 54 7.21 -6.96 -12.50
N ASN A 55 7.83 -7.51 -13.56
CA ASN A 55 7.29 -7.41 -14.92
C ASN A 55 6.03 -8.26 -15.14
N LYS A 56 5.88 -9.37 -14.40
CA LYS A 56 4.70 -10.24 -14.48
C LYS A 56 3.52 -9.68 -13.67
N VAL A 57 3.79 -9.08 -12.52
CA VAL A 57 2.76 -8.54 -11.61
C VAL A 57 2.75 -7.03 -11.66
N LYS A 58 1.90 -6.47 -12.54
CA LYS A 58 1.78 -5.02 -12.73
C LYS A 58 1.00 -4.34 -11.61
N TYR A 59 -0.02 -5.00 -11.08
CA TYR A 59 -0.88 -4.46 -10.03
C TYR A 59 -0.40 -4.86 -8.64
N ARG A 60 -0.31 -3.92 -7.70
CA ARG A 60 0.24 -4.17 -6.37
C ARG A 60 -0.67 -3.82 -5.21
N LEU A 61 -1.43 -2.73 -5.34
CA LEU A 61 -2.31 -2.27 -4.28
C LEU A 61 -3.77 -2.31 -4.72
N LEU A 62 -4.10 -1.61 -5.81
CA LEU A 62 -5.45 -1.54 -6.35
C LEU A 62 -5.35 -1.59 -7.88
N PRO A 63 -6.13 -2.45 -8.56
CA PRO A 63 -6.17 -2.44 -10.01
C PRO A 63 -6.51 -1.02 -10.50
N TYR A 64 -5.78 -0.54 -11.52
CA TYR A 64 -5.87 0.81 -12.10
C TYR A 64 -5.29 1.99 -11.30
N ILE A 65 -4.96 1.81 -10.02
CA ILE A 65 -4.31 2.84 -9.18
C ILE A 65 -2.84 2.47 -8.91
N TRP A 66 -2.51 1.17 -8.96
CA TRP A 66 -1.17 0.63 -9.13
C TRP A 66 -1.25 -0.82 -9.58
#